data_AF-A0A929K7Y1-F1
#
_entry.id   AF-A0A929K7Y1-F1
#
_cell.length_a   1.000
_cell.length_b   1.000
_cell.length_c   1.000
_cell.angle_alpha   90.00
_cell.angle_beta   90.00
_cell.angle_gamma   90.00
#
_symmetry.space_group_name_H-M   'P 1'
#
loop_
_entity.id
_entity.type
_entity.pdbx_description
1 polymer ?
#
loop_
_entity_poly.entity_id
_entity_poly.type
_entity_poly.pdbx_seq_one_letter_code
_entity_poly.pdbx_strand_id
1 'polypeptide(L)'
;KIGTVLRVISEKEGIVVEKLNMVKRHTRPGGKSAKGGIIEKEAPIHISNLMLVCGKCAETTRIGKKVLEDGSKVRFCKKCGEILDK
;
A
#
# COMPACT_ATOMS: atom_id res chain seq x y z
N LYS A 1 -9.60 -7.59 1.69
CA LYS A 1 -9.05 -7.46 0.32
C LYS A 1 -7.54 -7.22 0.43
N ILE A 2 -6.74 -7.81 -0.46
CA ILE A 2 -5.30 -7.63 -0.54
C ILE A 2 -5.02 -6.85 -1.82
N GLY A 3 -4.02 -5.96 -1.81
CA GLY A 3 -3.65 -5.16 -2.98
C GLY A 3 -2.21 -4.68 -2.91
N THR A 4 -1.67 -4.30 -4.06
CA THR A 4 -0.33 -3.75 -4.19
C THR A 4 -0.35 -2.24 -3.94
N VAL A 5 0.69 -1.72 -3.28
CA VAL A 5 0.81 -0.28 -3.03
C VAL A 5 1.31 0.39 -4.32
N LEU A 6 0.48 1.24 -4.92
CA LEU A 6 0.82 1.98 -6.14
C LEU A 6 1.58 3.27 -5.82
N ARG A 7 1.19 3.96 -4.74
CA ARG A 7 1.78 5.24 -4.36
C ARG A 7 1.66 5.48 -2.86
N VAL A 8 2.71 6.03 -2.26
CA VAL A 8 2.70 6.54 -0.89
C VAL A 8 2.73 8.07 -0.92
N ILE A 9 1.81 8.70 -0.20
CA ILE A 9 1.68 10.15 -0.03
C ILE A 9 2.01 10.47 1.43
N SER A 10 3.31 10.54 1.72
CA SER A 10 3.83 10.66 3.10
C SER A 10 3.31 11.91 3.82
N GLU A 11 3.17 13.03 3.11
CA GLU A 11 2.71 14.31 3.67
C GLU A 11 1.28 14.26 4.25
N LYS A 12 0.45 13.35 3.74
CA LYS A 12 -0.96 13.20 4.15
C LYS A 12 -1.23 11.86 4.80
N GLU A 13 -0.18 11.11 5.13
CA GLU A 13 -0.26 9.75 5.67
C GLU A 13 -1.17 8.82 4.84
N GLY A 14 -1.23 9.08 3.52
CA GLY A 14 -2.15 8.43 2.59
C GLY A 14 -1.42 7.43 1.70
N ILE A 15 -2.04 6.29 1.43
CA ILE A 15 -1.53 5.27 0.51
C ILE A 15 -2.60 4.95 -0.53
N VAL A 16 -2.21 4.95 -1.81
CA VAL A 16 -3.06 4.48 -2.91
C VAL A 16 -2.73 3.02 -3.17
N VAL A 17 -3.74 2.16 -3.05
CA VAL A 17 -3.62 0.71 -3.23
C VAL A 17 -4.44 0.30 -4.45
N GLU A 18 -3.91 -0.62 -5.25
CA GLU A 18 -4.54 -1.08 -6.49
C GLU A 18 -5.97 -1.60 -6.24
N LYS A 19 -6.93 -1.14 -7.05
CA LYS A 19 -8.35 -1.57 -7.01
C LYS A 19 -9.03 -1.43 -5.64
N LEU A 20 -8.49 -0.57 -4.78
CA LEU A 20 -9.03 -0.27 -3.47
C LEU A 20 -9.41 1.20 -3.38
N ASN A 21 -10.50 1.48 -2.67
CA ASN A 21 -11.06 2.82 -2.50
C ASN A 21 -11.32 3.54 -3.84
N MET A 22 -12.03 2.89 -4.76
CA MET A 22 -12.40 3.49 -6.04
C MET A 22 -13.46 4.57 -5.84
N VAL A 23 -13.17 5.78 -6.32
CA VAL A 23 -14.08 6.92 -6.28
C VAL A 23 -14.48 7.33 -7.69
N LYS A 24 -15.75 7.70 -7.84
CA LYS A 24 -16.28 8.28 -9.07
C LYS A 24 -15.98 9.77 -9.09
N ARG A 25 -15.07 10.20 -9.96
CA ARG A 25 -14.68 11.61 -10.10
C ARG A 25 -15.26 12.19 -11.39
N HIS A 26 -16.11 13.20 -11.23
CA HIS A 26 -16.56 14.03 -12.34
C HIS A 26 -15.37 14.87 -12.84
N THR A 27 -14.95 14.61 -14.07
CA THR A 27 -13.79 15.28 -14.67
C THR A 27 -14.27 16.03 -15.91
N ARG A 28 -13.99 17.33 -15.94
CA ARG A 28 -14.22 18.14 -17.13
C ARG A 28 -13.35 17.60 -18.28
N PRO A 29 -13.86 17.56 -19.52
CA PRO A 29 -13.05 17.17 -20.66
C PRO A 29 -11.84 18.10 -20.77
N GLY A 30 -10.66 17.50 -20.85
CA GLY A 30 -9.38 18.20 -21.03
C GLY A 30 -8.80 17.89 -22.41
N GLY A 31 -7.83 18.69 -22.86
CA GLY A 31 -7.24 18.57 -24.19
C GLY A 31 -6.59 17.20 -24.51
N LYS A 32 -6.18 17.08 -25.78
CA LYS A 32 -5.54 15.96 -26.52
C LYS A 32 -6.04 14.52 -26.34
N SER A 33 -6.61 14.06 -25.22
CA SER A 33 -7.13 12.68 -25.11
C SER A 33 -8.09 12.39 -23.94
N ALA A 34 -8.46 13.36 -23.10
CA ALA A 34 -9.34 13.07 -21.97
C ALA A 34 -10.82 13.21 -22.35
N LYS A 35 -11.49 12.09 -22.66
CA LYS A 35 -12.96 12.04 -22.70
C LYS A 35 -13.47 12.51 -21.33
N GLY A 36 -14.25 13.59 -21.33
CA GLY A 36 -14.91 14.08 -20.12
C GLY A 36 -15.93 13.07 -19.62
N GLY A 37 -16.29 13.16 -18.34
CA GLY A 37 -17.30 12.28 -17.76
C GLY A 37 -16.95 11.83 -16.35
N ILE A 38 -17.59 10.72 -15.95
CA ILE A 38 -17.35 10.09 -14.66
C ILE A 38 -16.21 9.10 -14.84
N ILE A 39 -15.05 9.41 -14.26
CA ILE A 39 -13.86 8.55 -14.28
C ILE A 39 -13.76 7.86 -12.92
N GLU A 40 -13.56 6.55 -12.92
CA GLU A 40 -13.22 5.80 -11.71
C GLU A 40 -11.72 5.89 -11.46
N LYS A 41 -11.34 6.26 -10.24
CA LYS A 41 -9.94 6.37 -9.83
C LYS A 41 -9.76 5.88 -8.40
N GLU A 42 -8.62 5.28 -8.10
CA GLU A 42 -8.25 4.92 -6.73
C GLU A 42 -7.96 6.17 -5.90
N ALA A 43 -8.61 6.27 -4.75
CA ALA A 43 -8.38 7.31 -3.75
C ALA A 43 -7.45 6.81 -2.64
N PRO A 44 -6.67 7.72 -2.02
CA PRO A 44 -5.79 7.35 -0.92
C PRO A 44 -6.59 6.85 0.29
N ILE A 45 -6.03 5.88 0.99
CA ILE A 45 -6.49 5.35 2.28
C ILE A 45 -5.46 5.74 3.34
N HIS A 46 -5.92 6.05 4.55
CA HIS A 46 -5.02 6.34 5.66
C HIS A 46 -4.12 5.14 6.01
N ILE A 47 -2.83 5.39 6.25
CA ILE A 47 -1.81 4.36 6.46
C ILE A 47 -2.14 3.44 7.65
N SER A 48 -2.79 3.97 8.70
CA SER A 48 -3.18 3.20 9.89
C SER A 48 -4.20 2.09 9.60
N ASN A 49 -4.95 2.19 8.51
CA ASN A 49 -6.00 1.23 8.15
C ASN A 49 -5.45 0.03 7.35
N LEU A 50 -4.15 0.02 7.07
CA LEU A 50 -3.49 -1.02 6.30
C LEU A 50 -2.62 -1.89 7.22
N MET A 51 -2.56 -3.18 6.91
CA MET A 51 -1.62 -4.12 7.52
C MET A 51 -0.78 -4.78 6.44
N LEU A 52 0.46 -5.11 6.79
CA LEU A 52 1.34 -5.87 5.92
C LEU A 52 0.88 -7.32 5.83
N VAL A 53 0.81 -7.81 4.60
CA VAL A 53 0.62 -9.23 4.30
C VAL A 53 2.00 -9.83 4.14
N CYS A 54 2.29 -10.87 4.91
CA CYS A 54 3.56 -11.58 4.79
C CYS A 54 3.52 -12.50 3.55
N GLY A 55 4.50 -12.40 2.66
CA GLY A 55 4.55 -13.20 1.43
C GLY A 55 4.67 -14.72 1.66
N LYS A 56 5.11 -15.16 2.84
CA LYS A 56 5.29 -16.58 3.16
C LYS A 56 4.08 -17.22 3.83
N CYS A 57 3.51 -16.57 4.86
CA CYS A 57 2.33 -17.10 5.55
C CYS A 57 1.00 -16.60 4.98
N ALA A 58 1.02 -15.65 4.03
CA ALA A 58 -0.17 -15.00 3.45
C ALA A 58 -1.12 -14.36 4.48
N GLU A 59 -0.68 -14.23 5.74
CA GLU A 59 -1.45 -13.61 6.81
C GLU A 59 -1.09 -12.15 6.98
N THR A 60 -2.05 -11.38 7.52
CA THR A 60 -1.80 -10.02 8.01
C THR A 60 -1.00 -10.07 9.32
N THR A 61 0.09 -9.31 9.37
CA THR A 61 1.03 -9.36 10.49
C THR A 61 1.56 -7.98 10.87
N ARG A 62 1.92 -7.84 12.15
CA ARG A 62 2.70 -6.70 12.63
C ARG A 62 4.19 -6.98 12.42
N ILE A 63 4.94 -5.91 12.17
CA ILE A 63 6.39 -5.96 11.99
C ILE A 63 7.09 -6.01 13.35
N GLY A 64 8.11 -6.85 13.47
CA GLY A 64 9.18 -6.74 14.47
C GLY A 64 10.48 -6.24 13.82
N LYS A 65 11.43 -5.75 14.62
CA LYS A 65 12.77 -5.36 14.16
C LYS A 65 13.79 -6.25 14.83
N LYS A 66 14.74 -6.81 14.07
CA LYS A 66 15.87 -7.60 14.58
C LYS A 66 17.17 -7.06 13.98
N VAL A 67 18.25 -7.12 14.74
CA VAL A 67 19.61 -6.85 14.26
C VAL A 67 20.23 -8.20 13.88
N LEU A 68 20.72 -8.31 12.66
CA LEU A 68 21.47 -9.49 12.21
C LEU A 68 22.92 -9.44 12.71
N GLU A 69 23.63 -10.54 12.61
CA GLU A 69 25.04 -10.65 13.02
C GLU A 69 25.94 -9.68 12.24
N ASP A 70 25.55 -9.36 11.00
CA ASP A 70 26.21 -8.37 10.13
C ASP A 70 25.96 -6.91 10.57
N GLY A 71 25.23 -6.67 11.66
CA GLY A 71 24.87 -5.34 12.16
C GLY A 71 23.71 -4.66 11.43
N SER A 72 23.17 -5.28 10.38
CA SER A 72 22.02 -4.76 9.62
C SER A 72 20.71 -4.90 10.40
N LYS A 73 19.86 -3.86 10.34
CA LYS A 73 18.52 -3.87 10.94
C LYS A 73 17.50 -4.33 9.90
N VAL A 74 16.86 -5.46 10.17
CA VAL A 74 15.83 -6.02 9.29
C VAL A 74 14.47 -6.06 9.98
N ARG A 75 13.42 -5.90 9.18
CA ARG A 75 12.04 -6.11 9.57
C ARG A 75 11.72 -7.60 9.45
N PHE A 76 11.10 -8.17 10.48
CA PHE A 76 10.63 -9.55 10.47
C PHE A 76 9.14 -9.65 10.77
N CYS A 77 8.52 -10.70 10.27
CA CYS A 77 7.13 -11.04 10.53
C CYS A 77 6.98 -11.61 11.95
N LYS A 78 6.16 -10.98 12.80
CA LYS A 78 5.95 -11.48 14.18
C LYS A 78 5.25 -12.83 14.27
N LYS A 79 4.57 -13.30 13.22
CA LYS A 79 3.87 -14.59 13.24
C LYS A 79 4.76 -15.75 12.80
N CYS A 80 5.49 -15.61 11.70
CA CYS A 80 6.30 -16.69 11.14
C CYS A 80 7.81 -16.51 11.30
N GLY A 81 8.28 -15.38 11.83
CA GLY A 81 9.70 -15.09 12.03
C GLY A 81 10.47 -14.72 10.76
N GLU A 82 9.81 -14.75 9.59
CA GLU A 82 10.45 -14.50 8.29
C GLU A 82 10.88 -13.04 8.13
N ILE A 83 12.03 -12.82 7.48
CA ILE A 83 12.52 -11.48 7.13
C ILE A 83 11.66 -10.90 5.98
N LEU A 84 11.21 -9.67 6.15
CA LEU A 84 10.32 -8.96 5.22
C LEU A 84 11.09 -8.05 4.24
N ASP A 85 12.33 -7.68 4.55
CA ASP A 85 13.17 -6.86 3.69
C ASP A 85 13.87 -7.74 2.66
N LYS A 86 13.31 -7.77 1.44
CA LYS A 86 13.97 -8.25 0.22
C LYS A 86 13.93 -7.14 -0.82
#